data_AF-A0A4V2BF47-F1
#
_entry.id   AF-A0A4V2BF47-F1
#
_cell.length_a   1.000
_cell.length_b   1.000
_cell.length_c   1.000
_cell.angle_alpha   90.00
_cell.angle_beta   90.00
_cell.angle_gamma   90.00
#
_symmetry.space_group_name_H-M   'P 1'
#
loop_
_entity.id
_entity.type
_entity.pdbx_description
1 polymer ?
#
loop_
_entity_poly.entity_id
_entity_poly.type
_entity_poly.pdbx_seq_one_letter_code
_entity_poly.pdbx_strand_id
1 'polypeptide(L)'
;MSMFDRDFSPRRPIAQSLTSANAEFSRWLAQNTQKDHVDALGLVWTVTTQHTILPDPVNRHASIHRLSFELKTQISRRILIERGVLDASKDQRLCELMDDSIITFVYQRPAFETDRLEKVRSQVLEDLVKIRQKLAGVDLSPLYRKVIGRWVNSRFAMTYPPVTIQQIKIDLEV
;
A
#
# COMPACT_ATOMS: atom_id res chain seq x y z
N MET A 1 -23.03 -26.69 -20.36
CA MET A 1 -22.40 -26.32 -19.09
C MET A 1 -20.93 -26.73 -19.15
N SER A 2 -20.04 -25.73 -19.26
CA SER A 2 -18.55 -25.76 -19.23
C SER A 2 -18.17 -24.31 -19.60
N MET A 3 -17.74 -23.38 -18.74
CA MET A 3 -16.69 -23.31 -17.71
C MET A 3 -15.27 -23.20 -18.30
N PHE A 4 -14.69 -22.00 -18.11
CA PHE A 4 -13.27 -21.62 -17.98
C PHE A 4 -12.66 -20.62 -18.99
N ASP A 5 -12.14 -19.56 -18.36
CA ASP A 5 -11.04 -18.66 -18.72
C ASP A 5 -11.09 -17.89 -20.04
N ARG A 6 -11.67 -16.68 -19.94
CA ARG A 6 -11.21 -15.57 -20.76
C ARG A 6 -10.02 -14.92 -20.06
N ASP A 7 -8.85 -15.11 -20.64
CA ASP A 7 -7.61 -14.39 -20.34
C ASP A 7 -7.85 -12.88 -20.15
N PHE A 8 -7.90 -12.42 -18.90
CA PHE A 8 -7.86 -10.98 -18.58
C PHE A 8 -6.41 -10.48 -18.62
N SER A 9 -5.80 -10.53 -19.80
CA SER A 9 -4.57 -9.79 -20.07
C SER A 9 -4.92 -8.32 -20.37
N PRO A 10 -4.36 -7.33 -19.64
CA PRO A 10 -4.69 -5.92 -19.86
C PRO A 10 -4.25 -5.48 -21.27
N ARG A 11 -5.20 -4.96 -22.06
CA ARG A 11 -4.93 -4.43 -23.40
C ARG A 11 -4.00 -3.21 -23.30
N ARG A 12 -2.91 -3.24 -24.05
CA ARG A 12 -1.97 -2.11 -24.15
C ARG A 12 -2.65 -0.93 -24.86
N PRO A 13 -2.48 0.30 -24.37
CA PRO A 13 -3.02 1.50 -25.02
C PRO A 13 -2.31 1.78 -26.35
N ILE A 14 -3.07 2.13 -27.40
CA ILE A 14 -2.57 2.60 -28.70
C ILE A 14 -2.89 4.10 -28.76
N ALA A 15 -1.91 4.94 -28.43
CA ALA A 15 -2.07 6.38 -28.41
C ALA A 15 -1.44 7.05 -29.65
N GLN A 16 -2.16 8.00 -30.26
CA GLN A 16 -1.78 8.71 -31.49
C GLN A 16 -0.84 9.92 -31.25
N SER A 17 -0.46 10.22 -30.00
CA SER A 17 0.54 11.24 -29.62
C SER A 17 1.12 10.99 -28.23
N LEU A 18 2.31 11.51 -27.91
CA LEU A 18 2.96 11.35 -26.59
C LEU A 18 2.08 11.87 -25.43
N THR A 19 1.39 13.00 -25.64
CA THR A 19 0.47 13.60 -24.67
C THR A 19 -0.75 12.72 -24.42
N SER A 20 -1.33 12.14 -25.48
CA SER A 20 -2.45 11.20 -25.33
C SER A 20 -2.02 9.89 -24.66
N ALA A 21 -0.81 9.40 -24.94
CA ALA A 21 -0.24 8.21 -24.30
C ALA A 21 -0.02 8.40 -22.79
N ASN A 22 0.36 9.61 -22.37
CA ASN A 22 0.52 9.98 -20.97
C ASN A 22 -0.81 10.11 -20.25
N ALA A 23 -1.80 10.75 -20.89
CA ALA A 23 -3.13 10.88 -20.34
C ALA A 23 -3.83 9.51 -20.20
N GLU A 24 -3.68 8.63 -21.20
CA GLU A 24 -4.23 7.28 -21.16
C GLU A 24 -3.55 6.40 -20.11
N PHE A 25 -2.22 6.50 -19.98
CA PHE A 25 -1.49 5.82 -18.92
C PHE A 25 -1.90 6.30 -17.52
N SER A 26 -2.03 7.62 -17.31
CA SER A 26 -2.47 8.19 -16.03
C SER A 26 -3.89 7.76 -15.67
N ARG A 27 -4.78 7.69 -16.67
CA ARG A 27 -6.15 7.18 -16.50
C ARG A 27 -6.16 5.70 -16.17
N TRP A 28 -5.37 4.89 -16.89
CA TRP A 28 -5.24 3.46 -16.63
C TRP A 28 -4.68 3.19 -15.23
N LEU A 29 -3.67 3.96 -14.82
CA LEU A 29 -3.09 3.94 -13.48
C LEU A 29 -4.18 4.14 -12.43
N ALA A 30 -4.89 5.28 -12.48
CA ALA A 30 -5.94 5.61 -11.52
C ALA A 30 -7.00 4.50 -11.40
N GLN A 31 -7.43 3.91 -12.53
CA GLN A 31 -8.43 2.84 -12.58
C GLN A 31 -7.95 1.49 -12.04
N ASN A 32 -6.65 1.21 -12.10
CA ASN A 32 -6.10 -0.09 -11.71
C ASN A 32 -5.40 -0.09 -10.37
N THR A 33 -5.04 1.09 -9.85
CA THR A 33 -4.35 1.21 -8.57
C THR A 33 -5.32 1.46 -7.44
N GLN A 34 -6.45 2.15 -7.65
CA GLN A 34 -7.52 2.35 -6.67
C GLN A 34 -8.39 1.09 -6.47
N LYS A 35 -7.75 -0.07 -6.32
CA LYS A 35 -8.44 -1.32 -6.04
C LYS A 35 -8.17 -1.72 -4.60
N ASP A 36 -9.18 -2.35 -4.03
CA ASP A 36 -9.10 -2.97 -2.72
C ASP A 36 -8.29 -4.27 -2.82
N HIS A 37 -7.22 -4.33 -2.04
CA HIS A 37 -6.36 -5.50 -1.89
C HIS A 37 -6.58 -6.11 -0.51
N VAL A 38 -6.72 -7.42 -0.44
CA VAL A 38 -6.95 -8.11 0.84
C VAL A 38 -5.63 -8.70 1.32
N ASP A 39 -5.29 -8.46 2.58
CA ASP A 39 -4.12 -9.08 3.20
C ASP A 39 -4.39 -10.52 3.69
N ALA A 40 -3.34 -11.18 4.20
CA ALA A 40 -3.43 -12.54 4.74
C ALA A 40 -4.44 -12.68 5.91
N LEU A 41 -4.79 -11.58 6.57
CA LEU A 41 -5.72 -11.55 7.71
C LEU A 41 -7.13 -11.11 7.29
N GLY A 42 -7.37 -10.84 6.01
CA GLY A 42 -8.67 -10.41 5.51
C GLY A 42 -8.98 -8.92 5.71
N LEU A 43 -7.96 -8.08 5.92
CA LEU A 43 -8.08 -6.62 5.95
C LEU A 43 -7.96 -6.03 4.55
N VAL A 44 -8.76 -4.99 4.30
CA VAL A 44 -8.79 -4.31 3.01
C VAL A 44 -7.80 -3.15 3.00
N TRP A 45 -6.98 -3.12 1.97
CA TRP A 45 -5.96 -2.12 1.69
C TRP A 45 -6.29 -1.41 0.38
N THR A 46 -6.38 -0.10 0.43
CA THR A 46 -6.46 0.74 -0.75
C THR A 46 -5.05 1.11 -1.18
N VAL A 47 -4.71 0.80 -2.43
CA VAL A 47 -3.47 1.28 -3.04
C VAL A 47 -3.79 2.58 -3.78
N THR A 48 -2.92 3.56 -3.66
CA THR A 48 -2.97 4.80 -4.44
C THR A 48 -1.62 4.99 -5.08
N THR A 49 -1.63 5.27 -6.38
CA THR A 49 -0.42 5.50 -7.15
C THR A 49 -0.47 6.89 -7.73
N GLN A 50 0.64 7.61 -7.58
CA GLN A 50 0.81 8.95 -8.12
C GLN A 50 2.00 8.95 -9.08
N HIS A 51 1.76 9.45 -10.29
CA HIS A 51 2.81 9.74 -11.27
C HIS A 51 2.92 11.24 -11.43
N THR A 52 4.12 11.78 -11.22
CA THR A 52 4.44 13.20 -11.40
C THR A 52 5.61 13.35 -12.35
N ILE A 53 5.61 14.44 -13.12
CA ILE A 53 6.70 14.78 -14.03
C ILE A 53 7.36 16.04 -13.47
N LEU A 54 8.65 15.94 -13.20
CA LEU A 54 9.47 16.99 -12.62
C LEU A 54 10.50 17.46 -13.65
N PRO A 55 10.90 18.74 -13.64
CA PRO A 55 12.05 19.17 -14.41
C PRO A 55 13.31 18.48 -13.89
N ASP A 56 14.20 18.06 -14.79
CA ASP A 56 15.51 17.54 -14.39
C ASP A 56 16.38 18.69 -13.85
N PRO A 57 16.96 18.57 -12.64
CA PRO A 57 17.75 19.63 -12.03
C PRO A 57 19.08 19.89 -12.75
N VAL A 58 19.57 18.93 -13.54
CA VAL A 58 20.84 18.99 -14.26
C VAL A 58 20.60 19.33 -15.74
N ASN A 59 19.60 18.74 -16.37
CA ASN A 59 19.30 18.93 -17.78
C ASN A 59 17.97 19.67 -18.00
N ARG A 60 18.03 20.96 -18.36
CA ARG A 60 16.85 21.81 -18.58
C ARG A 60 15.92 21.34 -19.72
N HIS A 61 16.39 20.43 -20.58
CA HIS A 61 15.60 19.86 -21.67
C HIS A 61 15.05 18.46 -21.34
N ALA A 62 15.36 17.92 -20.17
CA ALA A 62 14.89 16.61 -19.73
C ALA A 62 13.82 16.75 -18.63
N SER A 63 13.09 15.65 -18.43
CA SER A 63 12.10 15.53 -17.37
C SER A 63 12.33 14.23 -16.62
N ILE A 64 12.13 14.28 -15.31
CA ILE A 64 12.15 13.12 -14.43
C ILE A 64 10.72 12.70 -14.17
N HIS A 65 10.41 11.46 -14.48
CA HIS A 65 9.18 10.82 -14.07
C HIS A 65 9.36 10.24 -12.66
N ARG A 66 8.56 10.73 -11.71
CA ARG A 66 8.51 10.24 -10.34
C ARG A 66 7.22 9.45 -10.12
N LEU A 67 7.37 8.22 -9.64
CA LEU A 67 6.31 7.31 -9.29
C LEU A 67 6.28 7.08 -7.78
N SER A 68 5.12 7.23 -7.16
CA SER A 68 4.92 7.03 -5.73
C SER A 68 3.74 6.10 -5.46
N PHE A 69 3.89 5.25 -4.46
CA PHE A 69 2.83 4.36 -3.97
C PHE A 69 2.51 4.67 -2.53
N GLU A 70 1.23 4.71 -2.25
CA GLU A 70 0.68 4.81 -0.92
C GLU A 70 -0.31 3.66 -0.70
N LEU A 71 -0.11 2.91 0.37
CA LEU A 71 -1.01 1.86 0.81
C LEU A 71 -1.71 2.34 2.07
N LYS A 72 -3.03 2.28 2.07
CA LYS A 72 -3.87 2.72 3.18
C LYS A 72 -4.79 1.60 3.63
N THR A 73 -4.92 1.43 4.93
CA THR A 73 -5.98 0.60 5.51
C THR A 73 -6.54 1.27 6.75
N GLN A 74 -7.81 1.02 7.02
CA GLN A 74 -8.49 1.50 8.20
C GLN A 74 -8.81 0.31 9.09
N ILE A 75 -8.40 0.42 10.34
CA ILE A 75 -8.51 -0.67 11.30
C ILE A 75 -9.17 -0.18 12.58
N SER A 76 -10.14 -0.96 13.06
CA SER A 76 -10.81 -0.72 14.33
C SER A 76 -10.46 -1.83 15.32
N ARG A 77 -10.67 -1.55 16.61
CA ARG A 77 -10.54 -2.53 17.69
C ARG A 77 -11.32 -3.82 17.39
N ARG A 78 -12.57 -3.68 16.94
CA ARG A 78 -13.43 -4.83 16.62
C ARG A 78 -12.76 -5.75 15.58
N ILE A 79 -12.28 -5.17 14.48
CA ILE A 79 -11.66 -5.94 13.40
C ILE A 79 -10.38 -6.63 13.90
N LEU A 80 -9.56 -5.96 14.71
CA LEU A 80 -8.35 -6.56 15.27
C LEU A 80 -8.62 -7.78 16.14
N ILE A 81 -9.69 -7.74 16.94
CA ILE A 81 -10.10 -8.88 17.78
C ILE A 81 -10.68 -10.00 16.90
N GLU A 82 -11.57 -9.67 15.96
CA GLU A 82 -12.17 -10.64 15.02
C GLU A 82 -11.12 -11.37 14.18
N ARG A 83 -10.04 -10.69 13.81
CA ARG A 83 -8.92 -11.27 13.04
C ARG A 83 -7.85 -11.94 13.92
N GLY A 84 -8.05 -12.00 15.24
CA GLY A 84 -7.10 -12.59 16.18
C GLY A 84 -5.78 -11.82 16.32
N VAL A 85 -5.72 -10.58 15.82
CA VAL A 85 -4.55 -9.71 15.98
C VAL A 85 -4.43 -9.24 17.42
N LEU A 86 -5.55 -8.93 18.08
CA LEU A 86 -5.61 -8.61 19.51
C LEU A 86 -6.42 -9.67 20.26
N ASP A 87 -6.01 -9.95 21.49
CA ASP A 87 -6.71 -10.84 22.42
C ASP A 87 -7.44 -9.97 23.46
N ALA A 88 -8.78 -10.01 23.49
CA ALA A 88 -9.57 -9.14 24.36
C ALA A 88 -9.23 -9.29 25.84
N SER A 89 -8.78 -10.49 26.27
CA SER A 89 -8.42 -10.76 27.66
C SER A 89 -6.99 -10.34 27.98
N LYS A 90 -6.04 -10.64 27.08
CA LYS A 90 -4.61 -10.32 27.31
C LYS A 90 -4.26 -8.87 26.99
N ASP A 91 -4.90 -8.30 25.99
CA ASP A 91 -4.70 -6.94 25.50
C ASP A 91 -5.77 -5.97 26.04
N GLN A 92 -6.44 -6.30 27.16
CA GLN A 92 -7.57 -5.53 27.71
C GLN A 92 -7.27 -4.02 27.81
N ARG A 93 -6.14 -3.65 28.41
CA ARG A 93 -5.72 -2.25 28.55
C ARG A 93 -5.57 -1.54 27.21
N LEU A 94 -5.06 -2.23 26.19
CA LEU A 94 -4.92 -1.67 24.85
C LEU A 94 -6.31 -1.46 24.20
N CYS A 95 -7.19 -2.43 24.35
CA CYS A 95 -8.57 -2.38 23.88
C CYS A 95 -9.39 -1.26 24.54
N GLU A 96 -9.14 -0.95 25.81
CA GLU A 96 -9.74 0.18 26.52
C GLU A 96 -9.25 1.52 25.95
N LEU A 97 -7.95 1.65 25.67
CA LEU A 97 -7.36 2.89 25.14
C LEU A 97 -7.73 3.17 23.68
N MET A 98 -7.98 2.13 22.89
CA MET A 98 -8.42 2.28 21.50
C MET A 98 -9.87 2.74 21.37
N ASP A 99 -10.72 2.42 22.35
CA ASP A 99 -12.17 2.68 22.30
C ASP A 99 -12.77 2.25 20.93
N ASP A 100 -13.70 3.02 20.37
CA ASP A 100 -14.22 2.85 19.00
C ASP A 100 -13.42 3.63 17.93
N SER A 101 -12.16 3.97 18.23
CA SER A 101 -11.31 4.68 17.28
C SER A 101 -11.01 3.85 16.04
N ILE A 102 -11.08 4.51 14.88
CA ILE A 102 -10.56 3.99 13.62
C ILE A 102 -9.14 4.51 13.45
N ILE A 103 -8.18 3.59 13.41
CA ILE A 103 -6.78 3.89 13.15
C ILE A 103 -6.53 3.75 11.65
N THR A 104 -5.99 4.80 11.03
CA THR A 104 -5.56 4.73 9.64
C THR A 104 -4.09 4.34 9.60
N PHE A 105 -3.79 3.20 9.00
CA PHE A 105 -2.43 2.81 8.68
C PHE A 105 -2.10 3.31 7.27
N VAL A 106 -0.96 3.99 7.15
CA VAL A 106 -0.43 4.47 5.86
C VAL A 106 0.99 3.95 5.71
N TYR A 107 1.26 3.29 4.60
CA TYR A 107 2.62 2.96 4.17
C TYR A 107 2.90 3.66 2.84
N GLN A 108 3.97 4.44 2.82
CA GLN A 108 4.46 5.11 1.62
C GLN A 108 5.74 4.42 1.18
N ARG A 109 5.73 3.89 -0.04
CA ARG A 109 6.94 3.33 -0.65
C ARG A 109 7.85 4.48 -1.09
N PRO A 110 9.19 4.33 -1.00
CA PRO A 110 10.12 5.25 -1.63
C PRO A 110 9.75 5.52 -3.10
N ALA A 111 9.89 6.78 -3.50
CA ALA A 111 9.56 7.18 -4.85
C ALA A 111 10.57 6.59 -5.84
N PHE A 112 10.06 6.04 -6.95
CA PHE A 112 10.88 5.59 -8.06
C PHE A 112 11.01 6.71 -9.09
N GLU A 113 12.23 7.02 -9.52
CA GLU A 113 12.52 8.11 -10.45
C GLU A 113 13.25 7.60 -11.68
N THR A 114 12.86 8.11 -12.85
CA THR A 114 13.46 7.72 -14.13
C THR A 114 13.23 8.80 -15.19
N ASP A 115 14.16 8.91 -16.14
CA ASP A 115 14.07 9.75 -17.33
C ASP A 115 13.17 9.15 -18.43
N ARG A 116 12.81 7.86 -18.30
CA ARG A 116 12.03 7.11 -19.29
C ARG A 116 10.67 6.69 -18.77
N LEU A 117 9.62 7.03 -19.51
CA LEU A 117 8.24 6.66 -19.20
C LEU A 117 8.01 5.14 -19.24
N GLU A 118 8.64 4.43 -20.18
CA GLU A 118 8.49 2.97 -20.32
C GLU A 118 8.94 2.26 -19.04
N LYS A 119 9.99 2.76 -18.39
CA LYS A 119 10.44 2.24 -17.09
C LYS A 119 9.40 2.45 -16.00
N VAL A 120 8.72 3.62 -15.98
CA VAL A 120 7.61 3.86 -15.04
C VAL A 120 6.50 2.83 -15.25
N ARG A 121 6.10 2.59 -16.51
CA ARG A 121 5.03 1.64 -16.84
C ARG A 121 5.35 0.23 -16.37
N SER A 122 6.57 -0.25 -16.64
CA SER A 122 7.03 -1.55 -16.18
C SER A 122 7.10 -1.63 -14.66
N GLN A 123 7.66 -0.60 -14.02
CA GLN A 123 7.78 -0.53 -12.56
C GLN A 123 6.42 -0.57 -11.87
N VAL A 124 5.42 0.14 -12.42
CA VAL A 124 4.05 0.14 -11.86
C VAL A 124 3.47 -1.27 -11.85
N LEU A 125 3.56 -1.98 -12.97
CA LEU A 125 3.01 -3.32 -13.11
C LEU A 125 3.69 -4.29 -12.13
N GLU A 126 5.01 -4.22 -12.06
CA GLU A 126 5.80 -5.05 -11.14
C GLU A 126 5.45 -4.76 -9.68
N ASP A 127 5.39 -3.48 -9.29
CA ASP A 127 5.09 -3.08 -7.92
C ASP A 127 3.67 -3.48 -7.50
N LEU A 128 2.66 -3.33 -8.37
CA LEU A 128 1.30 -3.76 -8.07
C LEU A 128 1.19 -5.27 -7.86
N VAL A 129 1.89 -6.07 -8.68
CA VAL A 129 1.94 -7.52 -8.52
C VAL A 129 2.62 -7.89 -7.21
N LYS A 130 3.78 -7.29 -6.91
CA LYS A 130 4.52 -7.53 -5.67
C LYS A 130 3.71 -7.14 -4.44
N ILE A 131 3.07 -5.97 -4.44
CA ILE A 131 2.19 -5.49 -3.37
C ILE A 131 1.08 -6.51 -3.12
N ARG A 132 0.38 -6.95 -4.17
CA ARG A 132 -0.70 -7.93 -4.04
C ARG A 132 -0.21 -9.25 -3.47
N GLN A 133 0.93 -9.76 -3.93
CA GLN A 133 1.51 -11.01 -3.44
C GLN A 133 1.95 -10.89 -1.97
N LYS A 134 2.60 -9.79 -1.60
CA LYS A 134 3.08 -9.55 -0.24
C LYS A 134 1.94 -9.37 0.76
N LEU A 135 0.92 -8.58 0.41
CA LEU A 135 -0.25 -8.41 1.26
C LEU A 135 -0.94 -9.76 1.52
N ALA A 136 -1.15 -10.56 0.48
CA ALA A 136 -1.83 -11.85 0.61
C ALA A 136 -0.98 -12.93 1.33
N GLY A 137 0.35 -12.84 1.25
CA GLY A 137 1.25 -13.91 1.71
C GLY A 137 1.94 -13.69 3.05
N VAL A 138 1.90 -12.47 3.60
CA VAL A 138 2.64 -12.11 4.83
C VAL A 138 1.67 -11.84 5.98
N ASP A 139 1.95 -12.43 7.14
CA ASP A 139 1.25 -12.06 8.37
C ASP A 139 1.65 -10.65 8.82
N LEU A 140 0.70 -9.71 8.75
CA LEU A 140 0.88 -8.31 9.11
C LEU A 140 0.49 -8.02 10.57
N SER A 141 0.09 -9.02 11.36
CA SER A 141 -0.32 -8.85 12.78
C SER A 141 0.72 -8.08 13.61
N PRO A 142 2.03 -8.37 13.50
CA PRO A 142 3.05 -7.63 14.26
C PRO A 142 3.21 -6.18 13.82
N LEU A 143 3.00 -5.88 12.54
CA LEU A 143 3.00 -4.51 12.02
C LEU A 143 1.84 -3.71 12.62
N TYR A 144 0.64 -4.29 12.63
CA TYR A 144 -0.54 -3.64 13.23
C TYR A 144 -0.33 -3.36 14.71
N ARG A 145 0.14 -4.35 15.48
CA ARG A 145 0.46 -4.16 16.90
C ARG A 145 1.48 -3.04 17.12
N LYS A 146 2.52 -2.94 16.28
CA LYS A 146 3.52 -1.87 16.35
C LYS A 146 2.92 -0.49 16.11
N VAL A 147 2.07 -0.34 15.09
CA VAL A 147 1.45 0.96 14.78
C VAL A 147 0.45 1.37 15.84
N ILE A 148 -0.34 0.44 16.35
CA ILE A 148 -1.25 0.70 17.47
C ILE A 148 -0.46 1.16 18.70
N GLY A 149 0.61 0.47 19.06
CA GLY A 149 1.47 0.88 20.17
C GLY A 149 2.03 2.29 20.01
N ARG A 150 2.49 2.65 18.79
CA ARG A 150 2.92 4.03 18.48
C ARG A 150 1.79 5.04 18.59
N TRP A 151 0.61 4.71 18.06
CA TRP A 151 -0.57 5.57 18.12
C TRP A 151 -0.99 5.85 19.56
N VAL A 152 -1.05 4.82 20.41
CA VAL A 152 -1.36 4.96 21.84
C VAL A 152 -0.31 5.83 22.54
N ASN A 153 0.98 5.56 22.32
CA ASN A 153 2.06 6.38 22.88
C ASN A 153 1.93 7.85 22.47
N SER A 154 1.63 8.13 21.20
CA SER A 154 1.46 9.51 20.70
C SER A 154 0.21 10.20 21.26
N ARG A 155 -0.89 9.47 21.44
CA ARG A 155 -2.18 10.03 21.86
C ARG A 155 -2.26 10.29 23.35
N PHE A 156 -1.61 9.45 24.16
CA PHE A 156 -1.73 9.47 25.61
C PHE A 156 -0.41 9.81 26.33
N ALA A 157 0.66 10.11 25.59
CA ALA A 157 2.00 10.39 26.12
C ALA A 157 2.54 9.30 27.09
N MET A 158 2.05 8.07 26.94
CA MET A 158 2.42 6.93 27.78
C MET A 158 3.57 6.14 27.16
N THR A 159 4.41 5.53 28.00
CA THR A 159 5.40 4.52 27.58
C THR A 159 4.75 3.14 27.69
N TYR A 160 4.13 2.66 26.61
CA TYR A 160 3.61 1.28 26.59
C TYR A 160 4.79 0.30 26.61
N PRO A 161 4.73 -0.84 27.34
CA PRO A 161 5.76 -1.86 27.28
C PRO A 161 6.00 -2.26 25.81
N PRO A 162 7.25 -2.46 25.40
CA PRO A 162 7.53 -2.80 24.01
C PRO A 162 6.77 -4.07 23.66
N VAL A 163 5.93 -4.00 22.62
CA VAL A 163 5.42 -5.22 22.00
C VAL A 163 6.65 -5.99 21.54
N THR A 164 6.83 -7.22 22.02
CA THR A 164 7.94 -8.09 21.62
C THR A 164 7.75 -8.47 20.15
N ILE A 165 8.19 -7.57 19.26
CA ILE A 165 8.03 -7.70 17.82
C ILE A 165 9.26 -8.44 17.31
N GLN A 166 9.08 -9.69 16.88
CA GLN A 166 10.01 -10.26 15.91
C GLN A 166 10.02 -9.32 14.71
N GLN A 167 11.19 -8.80 14.34
CA GLN A 167 11.35 -7.82 13.28
C GLN A 167 10.77 -8.37 11.96
N ILE A 168 9.53 -8.03 11.65
CA ILE A 168 9.03 -8.17 10.29
C ILE A 168 9.64 -7.03 9.51
N LYS A 169 10.76 -7.33 8.84
CA LYS A 169 11.17 -6.62 7.64
C LYS A 169 10.03 -6.78 6.63
N ILE A 170 9.17 -5.78 6.53
CA ILE A 170 8.46 -5.53 5.29
C ILE A 170 9.49 -4.85 4.38
N ASP A 171 10.56 -5.59 4.07
CA ASP A 171 11.48 -5.21 3.01
C ASP A 171 10.69 -5.42 1.72
N LEU A 172 10.08 -4.33 1.24
CA LEU A 172 9.71 -4.19 -0.17
C LEU A 172 10.95 -3.87 -1.01
N GLU A 173 12.12 -3.76 -0.39
CA GLU A 173 13.42 -3.57 -1.00
C GLU A 173 14.22 -4.88 -0.94
N VAL A 174 14.33 -5.55 -2.08
CA VAL A 174 15.50 -5.70 -2.95
C VAL A 174 15.11 -6.74 -4.01
#